data_AF-A0A9E1TZK4-F1
#
_entry.id   AF-A0A9E1TZK4-F1
#
_cell.length_a   1.000
_cell.length_b   1.000
_cell.length_c   1.000
_cell.angle_alpha   90.00
_cell.angle_beta   90.00
_cell.angle_gamma   90.00
#
_symmetry.space_group_name_H-M   'P 1'
#
loop_
_entity.id
_entity.type
_entity.pdbx_description
1 polymer ?
#
loop_
_entity_poly.entity_id
_entity_poly.type
_entity_poly.pdbx_seq_one_letter_code
_entity_poly.pdbx_strand_id
1 'polypeptide(L)'
;MKPDNFAGYVPKACHWRNAGNRTDLPLGGSSMEIYGATGKGITIDGGDIYIAGYTDWYEFTGEEETTGGSFPQYWKNSTIHDLPGGPLTNFGTGVANDIRVADGDVVVVGEATRDTSYSDSFTAACYWINGELHYLVDQNDVPDGLEDWDWGSAKGVFIE
;
A
#
# COMPACT_ATOMS: atom_id res chain seq x y z
N MET A 1 -9.87 21.99 0.11
CA MET A 1 -9.28 21.46 1.36
C MET A 1 -8.56 22.59 2.07
N LYS A 2 -8.53 22.61 3.41
CA LYS A 2 -7.68 23.52 4.18
C LYS A 2 -6.24 22.96 4.18
N PRO A 3 -5.20 23.76 3.93
CA PRO A 3 -3.82 23.29 4.02
C PRO A 3 -3.43 22.93 5.46
N ASP A 4 -2.57 21.93 5.60
CA ASP A 4 -1.84 21.61 6.82
C ASP A 4 -0.75 22.67 7.08
N ASN A 5 -0.49 22.97 8.34
CA ASN A 5 0.44 24.03 8.74
C ASN A 5 1.92 23.67 8.51
N PHE A 6 2.25 22.38 8.46
CA PHE A 6 3.59 21.88 8.21
C PHE A 6 3.76 21.49 6.74
N ALA A 7 2.82 20.69 6.23
CA ALA A 7 2.92 20.00 4.94
C ALA A 7 2.28 20.75 3.76
N GLY A 8 1.49 21.79 4.02
CA GLY A 8 0.66 22.43 3.00
C GLY A 8 -0.48 21.51 2.53
N TYR A 9 -0.67 21.34 1.23
CA TYR A 9 -1.73 20.47 0.71
C TYR A 9 -1.29 19.00 0.74
N VAL A 10 -1.83 18.25 1.69
CA VAL A 10 -1.59 16.80 1.83
C VAL A 10 -2.49 15.97 0.93
N PRO A 11 -1.97 14.91 0.28
CA PRO A 11 -2.79 14.02 -0.52
C PRO A 11 -3.75 13.20 0.36
N LYS A 12 -4.97 13.05 -0.14
CA LYS A 12 -6.02 12.24 0.50
C LYS A 12 -6.56 11.20 -0.45
N ALA A 13 -6.40 9.94 -0.08
CA ALA A 13 -7.13 8.84 -0.69
C ALA A 13 -8.62 9.14 -0.57
N CYS A 14 -9.34 8.94 -1.66
CA CYS A 14 -10.76 9.26 -1.73
C CYS A 14 -11.44 8.35 -2.75
N HIS A 15 -12.77 8.27 -2.65
CA HIS A 15 -13.58 7.60 -3.65
C HIS A 15 -14.82 8.42 -3.98
N TRP A 16 -15.43 8.03 -5.10
CA TRP A 16 -16.74 8.47 -5.53
C TRP A 16 -17.61 7.24 -5.69
N ARG A 17 -18.89 7.36 -5.35
CA ARG A 17 -19.88 6.32 -5.64
C ARG A 17 -21.06 6.94 -6.36
N ASN A 18 -21.41 6.37 -7.50
CA ASN A 18 -22.47 6.88 -8.39
C ASN A 18 -22.22 8.37 -8.76
N ALA A 19 -23.30 9.15 -8.93
CA ALA A 19 -23.25 10.60 -9.13
C ALA A 19 -23.03 11.40 -7.81
N GLY A 20 -22.51 10.74 -6.76
CA GLY A 20 -22.35 11.32 -5.43
C GLY A 20 -21.12 12.23 -5.28
N ASN A 21 -21.01 12.83 -4.09
CA ASN A 21 -19.86 13.64 -3.69
C ASN A 21 -18.61 12.77 -3.45
N ARG A 22 -17.44 13.42 -3.53
CA ARG A 22 -16.15 12.86 -3.08
C ARG A 22 -16.23 12.50 -1.59
N THR A 23 -15.78 11.30 -1.24
CA THR A 23 -15.58 10.86 0.14
C THR A 23 -14.09 10.70 0.40
N ASP A 24 -13.55 11.50 1.32
CA ASP A 24 -12.15 11.36 1.77
C ASP A 24 -12.02 10.21 2.77
N LEU A 25 -10.99 9.39 2.59
CA LEU A 25 -10.62 8.32 3.51
C LEU A 25 -9.73 8.85 4.65
N PRO A 26 -9.74 8.22 5.83
CA PRO A 26 -8.83 8.56 6.92
C PRO A 26 -7.36 8.31 6.54
N LEU A 27 -6.45 8.94 7.30
CA LEU A 27 -5.02 9.07 7.03
C LEU A 27 -4.65 9.82 5.75
N GLY A 28 -5.54 10.67 5.23
CA GLY A 28 -5.21 11.70 4.23
C GLY A 28 -4.33 12.84 4.76
N GLY A 29 -3.33 12.54 5.60
CA GLY A 29 -2.40 13.47 6.22
C GLY A 29 -2.93 14.11 7.50
N SER A 30 -2.28 13.80 8.63
CA SER A 30 -2.33 14.58 9.88
C SER A 30 -1.22 14.15 10.83
N SER A 31 -0.77 15.11 11.66
CA SER A 31 0.16 15.01 12.81
C SER A 31 1.63 14.69 12.52
N MET A 32 2.35 15.54 11.76
CA MET A 32 3.83 15.54 11.55
C MET A 32 4.47 14.25 11.03
N GLU A 33 3.82 13.10 11.14
CA GLU A 33 4.32 11.74 10.90
C GLU A 33 3.85 11.24 9.53
N ILE A 34 2.64 11.63 9.10
CA ILE A 34 2.02 11.15 7.86
C ILE A 34 1.87 12.31 6.87
N TYR A 35 2.55 12.20 5.73
CA TYR A 35 2.43 13.12 4.60
C TYR A 35 1.05 13.05 3.96
N GLY A 36 0.53 11.84 3.75
CA GLY A 36 -0.80 11.66 3.19
C GLY A 36 -1.10 10.22 2.81
N ALA A 37 -2.16 10.04 2.04
CA ALA A 37 -2.56 8.72 1.54
C ALA A 37 -2.95 8.76 0.07
N THR A 38 -2.71 7.64 -0.60
CA THR A 38 -3.07 7.42 -2.00
C THR A 38 -3.92 6.17 -2.13
N GLY A 39 -5.08 6.28 -2.80
CA GLY A 39 -5.90 5.14 -3.22
C GLY A 39 -5.61 4.79 -4.68
N LYS A 40 -5.49 3.49 -5.00
CA LYS A 40 -5.11 2.98 -6.32
C LYS A 40 -6.18 2.08 -6.95
N GLY A 41 -6.64 1.07 -6.21
CA GLY A 41 -7.67 0.12 -6.66
C GLY A 41 -8.94 0.23 -5.86
N ILE A 42 -10.08 -0.09 -6.45
CA ILE A 42 -11.38 -0.08 -5.80
C ILE A 42 -12.23 -1.27 -6.23
N THR A 43 -12.93 -1.89 -5.28
CA THR A 43 -13.98 -2.87 -5.56
C THR A 43 -15.18 -2.66 -4.63
N ILE A 44 -16.31 -3.28 -4.99
CA ILE A 44 -17.52 -3.31 -4.18
C ILE A 44 -17.94 -4.77 -4.02
N ASP A 45 -18.20 -5.19 -2.78
CA ASP A 45 -18.78 -6.49 -2.47
C ASP A 45 -19.88 -6.34 -1.43
N GLY A 46 -21.06 -6.94 -1.67
CA GLY A 46 -22.20 -6.83 -0.75
C GLY A 46 -22.69 -5.40 -0.42
N GLY A 47 -22.21 -4.37 -1.14
CA GLY A 47 -22.45 -2.95 -0.85
C GLY A 47 -21.34 -2.26 -0.05
N ASP A 48 -20.40 -3.01 0.51
CA ASP A 48 -19.18 -2.51 1.13
C ASP A 48 -18.20 -2.02 0.06
N ILE A 49 -17.51 -0.92 0.34
CA ILE A 49 -16.51 -0.33 -0.56
C ILE A 49 -15.12 -0.67 -0.03
N TYR A 50 -14.30 -1.23 -0.90
CA TYR A 50 -12.92 -1.62 -0.61
C TYR A 50 -11.98 -0.83 -1.50
N ILE A 51 -10.92 -0.25 -0.94
CA ILE A 51 -9.96 0.57 -1.67
C ILE A 51 -8.55 0.12 -1.28
N ALA A 52 -7.73 -0.28 -2.25
CA ALA A 52 -6.30 -0.54 -2.04
C ALA A 52 -5.50 0.76 -2.12
N GLY A 53 -4.42 0.86 -1.35
CA GLY A 53 -3.49 1.97 -1.49
C GLY A 53 -2.36 1.94 -0.45
N TYR A 54 -1.93 3.13 -0.04
CA TYR A 54 -0.83 3.27 0.91
C TYR A 54 -0.90 4.61 1.64
N THR A 55 -0.24 4.68 2.79
CA THR A 55 0.11 5.94 3.47
C THR A 55 1.56 6.29 3.16
N ASP A 56 1.84 7.58 3.01
CA ASP A 56 3.19 8.11 2.92
C ASP A 56 3.56 8.77 4.25
N TRP A 57 4.68 8.34 4.82
CA TRP A 57 5.21 8.82 6.09
C TRP A 57 6.40 9.74 5.87
N TYR A 58 6.57 10.69 6.79
CA TYR A 58 7.76 11.53 6.83
C TYR A 58 8.94 10.77 7.43
N GLU A 59 10.11 10.94 6.81
CA GLU A 59 11.38 10.57 7.43
C GLU A 59 11.81 11.69 8.38
N PHE A 60 12.18 11.35 9.61
CA PHE A 60 12.78 12.31 10.53
C PHE A 60 14.30 12.10 10.58
N THR A 61 15.03 13.03 9.97
CA THR A 61 16.50 13.01 9.96
C THR A 61 17.07 12.88 11.38
N GLY A 62 17.81 11.79 11.65
CA GLY A 62 18.43 11.54 12.95
C GLY A 62 17.59 10.72 13.94
N GLU A 63 16.41 10.26 13.55
CA GLU A 63 15.64 9.25 14.30
C GLU A 63 15.75 7.90 13.59
N GLU A 64 16.28 6.89 14.27
CA GLU A 64 16.50 5.55 13.69
C GLU A 64 15.20 4.73 13.57
N GLU A 65 14.10 5.20 14.18
CA GLU A 65 12.82 4.48 14.29
C GLU A 65 11.75 4.94 13.29
N THR A 66 11.99 6.03 12.54
CA THR A 66 11.03 6.55 11.55
C THR A 66 11.67 6.57 10.17
N THR A 67 11.24 5.65 9.32
CA THR A 67 11.65 5.64 7.92
C THR A 67 10.49 6.24 7.15
N GLY A 68 10.76 7.26 6.37
CA GLY A 68 9.74 7.82 5.50
C GLY A 68 9.28 6.81 4.46
N GLY A 69 8.37 7.25 3.60
CA GLY A 69 7.94 6.49 2.44
C GLY A 69 6.64 5.73 2.64
N SER A 70 6.41 4.72 1.80
CA SER A 70 5.08 4.17 1.56
C SER A 70 4.82 2.88 2.34
N PHE A 71 3.64 2.80 2.95
CA PHE A 71 3.18 1.65 3.73
C PHE A 71 1.85 1.14 3.17
N PRO A 72 1.77 -0.15 2.78
CA PRO A 72 0.60 -0.68 2.09
C PRO A 72 -0.58 -0.81 3.05
N GLN A 73 -1.78 -0.50 2.58
CA GLN A 73 -3.02 -0.63 3.34
C GLN A 73 -4.22 -0.79 2.41
N TYR A 74 -5.37 -1.11 2.99
CA TYR A 74 -6.65 -0.94 2.33
C TYR A 74 -7.67 -0.28 3.26
N TRP A 75 -8.72 0.28 2.67
CA TRP A 75 -9.88 0.80 3.39
C TRP A 75 -11.10 -0.04 3.08
N LYS A 76 -11.85 -0.41 4.12
CA LYS A 76 -13.20 -0.97 4.01
C LYS A 76 -14.19 0.03 4.63
N ASN A 77 -15.08 0.62 3.83
CA ASN A 77 -16.03 1.65 4.29
C ASN A 77 -15.37 2.76 5.13
N SER A 78 -14.22 3.25 4.67
CA SER A 78 -13.39 4.24 5.39
C SER A 78 -12.78 3.76 6.71
N THR A 79 -12.82 2.46 7.04
CA THR A 79 -12.00 1.87 8.11
C THR A 79 -10.70 1.34 7.52
N ILE A 80 -9.58 1.66 8.16
CA ILE A 80 -8.23 1.27 7.71
C ILE A 80 -7.94 -0.15 8.13
N HIS A 81 -7.30 -0.88 7.23
CA HIS A 81 -6.70 -2.17 7.46
C HIS A 81 -5.27 -2.13 6.96
N ASP A 82 -4.32 -2.15 7.88
CA ASP A 82 -2.90 -2.18 7.56
C ASP A 82 -2.55 -3.51 6.89
N LEU A 83 -1.69 -3.44 5.89
CA LEU A 83 -1.10 -4.63 5.27
C LEU A 83 0.36 -4.71 5.70
N PRO A 84 0.85 -5.88 6.14
CA PRO A 84 2.28 -6.04 6.40
C PRO A 84 3.05 -5.84 5.09
N GLY A 85 4.01 -4.93 5.09
CA GLY A 85 4.98 -4.80 4.01
C GLY A 85 6.20 -5.68 4.24
N GLY A 86 7.22 -5.50 3.40
CA GLY A 86 8.51 -6.16 3.57
C GLY A 86 9.42 -5.48 4.58
N PRO A 87 10.73 -5.82 4.57
CA PRO A 87 11.72 -5.15 5.40
C PRO A 87 11.71 -3.63 5.23
N LEU A 88 11.96 -2.90 6.31
CA LEU A 88 11.89 -1.44 6.34
C LEU A 88 13.05 -0.79 5.56
N THR A 89 12.72 0.20 4.73
CA THR A 89 13.68 0.94 3.87
C THR A 89 13.39 2.44 3.87
N ASN A 90 14.24 3.25 3.24
CA ASN A 90 14.07 4.70 3.13
C ASN A 90 12.88 5.14 2.27
N PHE A 91 12.26 4.22 1.52
CA PHE A 91 11.01 4.46 0.78
C PHE A 91 9.84 3.62 1.32
N GLY A 92 9.96 3.10 2.55
CA GLY A 92 8.89 2.40 3.27
C GLY A 92 8.98 0.87 3.13
N THR A 93 7.83 0.21 3.07
CA THR A 93 7.71 -1.26 3.09
C THR A 93 6.92 -1.84 1.93
N GLY A 94 6.17 -1.01 1.20
CA GLY A 94 5.41 -1.46 0.04
C GLY A 94 4.22 -0.57 -0.33
N VAL A 95 3.50 -0.97 -1.38
CA VAL A 95 2.25 -0.33 -1.81
C VAL A 95 1.23 -1.37 -2.27
N ALA A 96 -0.04 -1.17 -1.91
CA ALA A 96 -1.15 -1.92 -2.49
C ALA A 96 -1.65 -1.21 -3.76
N ASN A 97 -1.78 -1.97 -4.85
CA ASN A 97 -2.10 -1.44 -6.18
C ASN A 97 -3.54 -1.76 -6.61
N ASP A 98 -4.06 -2.95 -6.32
CA ASP A 98 -5.45 -3.34 -6.65
C ASP A 98 -6.05 -4.28 -5.60
N ILE A 99 -7.39 -4.35 -5.54
CA ILE A 99 -8.13 -5.12 -4.52
C ILE A 99 -9.38 -5.78 -5.11
N ARG A 100 -9.62 -7.03 -4.75
CA ARG A 100 -10.86 -7.77 -5.00
C ARG A 100 -11.33 -8.45 -3.72
N VAL A 101 -12.60 -8.84 -3.72
CA VAL A 101 -13.18 -9.67 -2.67
C VAL A 101 -13.82 -10.86 -3.36
N ALA A 102 -13.54 -12.07 -2.88
CA ALA A 102 -14.08 -13.30 -3.42
C ALA A 102 -14.37 -14.26 -2.26
N ASP A 103 -15.60 -14.80 -2.21
CA ASP A 103 -16.03 -15.73 -1.17
C ASP A 103 -15.76 -15.26 0.28
N GLY A 104 -15.73 -13.94 0.49
CA GLY A 104 -15.44 -13.31 1.77
C GLY A 104 -13.96 -12.99 2.02
N ASP A 105 -13.05 -13.49 1.20
CA ASP A 105 -11.63 -13.21 1.27
C ASP A 105 -11.29 -11.88 0.60
N VAL A 106 -10.54 -11.03 1.30
CA VAL A 106 -9.99 -9.79 0.74
C VAL A 106 -8.65 -10.09 0.10
N VAL A 107 -8.59 -9.96 -1.22
CA VAL A 107 -7.38 -10.20 -2.00
C VAL A 107 -6.83 -8.88 -2.52
N VAL A 108 -5.64 -8.52 -2.08
CA VAL A 108 -4.92 -7.31 -2.49
C VAL A 108 -3.69 -7.72 -3.27
N VAL A 109 -3.32 -6.95 -4.29
CA VAL A 109 -2.04 -7.14 -4.99
C VAL A 109 -1.24 -5.86 -5.00
N GLY A 110 0.08 -5.99 -5.00
CA GLY A 110 0.95 -4.84 -4.93
C GLY A 110 2.42 -5.18 -5.07
N GLU A 111 3.22 -4.43 -4.33
CA GLU A 111 4.65 -4.65 -4.21
C GLU A 111 5.09 -4.41 -2.76
N ALA A 112 6.07 -5.18 -2.30
CA ALA A 112 6.68 -5.07 -0.98
C ALA A 112 8.20 -5.11 -1.13
N THR A 113 8.91 -4.41 -0.26
CA THR A 113 10.38 -4.52 -0.17
C THR A 113 10.78 -5.98 0.10
N ARG A 114 11.99 -6.39 -0.28
CA ARG A 114 12.42 -7.79 -0.10
C ARG A 114 13.77 -7.93 0.62
N ASP A 115 14.66 -6.96 0.44
CA ASP A 115 15.93 -6.89 1.16
C ASP A 115 15.89 -5.84 2.28
N THR A 116 16.70 -6.10 3.31
CA THR A 116 17.00 -5.24 4.46
C THR A 116 17.93 -4.06 4.12
N SER A 117 18.46 -3.97 2.89
CA SER A 117 19.24 -2.80 2.47
C SER A 117 18.39 -1.54 2.53
N TYR A 118 18.69 -0.66 3.48
CA TYR A 118 17.87 0.53 3.73
C TYR A 118 17.74 1.46 2.51
N SER A 119 18.79 1.58 1.69
CA SER A 119 18.85 2.54 0.58
C SER A 119 18.72 1.92 -0.81
N ASP A 120 19.04 0.63 -0.95
CA ASP A 120 19.21 -0.04 -2.24
C ASP A 120 18.29 -1.26 -2.41
N SER A 121 17.32 -1.45 -1.51
CA SER A 121 16.34 -2.54 -1.65
C SER A 121 15.48 -2.36 -2.90
N PHE A 122 14.99 -3.48 -3.43
CA PHE A 122 14.01 -3.50 -4.52
C PHE A 122 12.64 -3.87 -3.97
N THR A 123 11.61 -3.56 -4.74
CA THR A 123 10.26 -4.05 -4.47
C THR A 123 9.97 -5.29 -5.32
N ALA A 124 9.36 -6.27 -4.67
CA ALA A 124 8.92 -7.51 -5.28
C ALA A 124 7.41 -7.54 -5.39
N ALA A 125 6.91 -8.11 -6.48
CA ALA A 125 5.48 -8.32 -6.65
C ALA A 125 4.96 -9.22 -5.51
N CYS A 126 3.91 -8.77 -4.85
CA CYS A 126 3.26 -9.53 -3.78
C CYS A 126 1.74 -9.46 -3.87
N TYR A 127 1.09 -10.33 -3.12
CA TYR A 127 -0.33 -10.27 -2.84
C TYR A 127 -0.58 -10.45 -1.34
N TRP A 128 -1.74 -9.99 -0.89
CA TRP A 128 -2.25 -10.25 0.45
C TRP A 128 -3.58 -10.96 0.38
N ILE A 129 -3.77 -11.99 1.20
CA ILE A 129 -5.07 -12.61 1.44
C ILE A 129 -5.42 -12.36 2.90
N ASN A 130 -6.50 -11.61 3.15
CA ASN A 130 -6.94 -11.25 4.51
C ASN A 130 -5.84 -10.62 5.37
N GLY A 131 -4.90 -9.90 4.75
CA GLY A 131 -3.78 -9.25 5.42
C GLY A 131 -2.51 -10.10 5.56
N GLU A 132 -2.50 -11.35 5.11
CA GLU A 132 -1.28 -12.17 5.08
C GLU A 132 -0.48 -11.89 3.80
N LEU A 133 0.78 -11.44 3.92
CA LEU A 133 1.67 -11.11 2.79
C LEU A 133 2.28 -12.37 2.16
N HIS A 134 2.21 -12.46 0.83
CA HIS A 134 2.86 -13.48 0.02
C HIS A 134 3.59 -12.85 -1.17
N TYR A 135 4.86 -13.20 -1.37
CA TYR A 135 5.59 -12.82 -2.58
C TYR A 135 5.20 -13.73 -3.75
N LEU A 136 5.07 -13.17 -4.96
CA LEU A 136 4.65 -13.94 -6.15
C LEU A 136 5.70 -14.94 -6.63
N VAL A 137 6.98 -14.67 -6.36
CA VAL A 137 8.11 -15.49 -6.80
C VAL A 137 8.91 -15.88 -5.57
N ASP A 138 9.15 -17.17 -5.35
CA ASP A 138 10.07 -17.68 -4.34
C ASP A 138 11.47 -17.88 -4.95
N GLN A 139 12.53 -17.66 -4.16
CA GLN A 139 13.90 -17.87 -4.62
C GLN A 139 14.14 -19.32 -5.06
N ASN A 140 13.48 -20.28 -4.42
CA ASN A 140 13.61 -21.70 -4.71
C ASN A 140 12.99 -22.09 -6.08
N ASP A 141 12.15 -21.22 -6.65
CA ASP A 141 11.51 -21.44 -7.95
C ASP A 141 12.29 -20.81 -9.12
N VAL A 142 13.42 -20.16 -8.83
CA VAL A 142 14.23 -19.42 -9.81
C VAL A 142 15.55 -20.14 -10.08
N PRO A 143 16.01 -20.25 -11.35
CA PRO A 143 17.33 -20.82 -11.65
C PRO A 143 18.48 -20.06 -10.99
N ASP A 144 19.48 -20.82 -10.52
CA ASP A 144 20.70 -20.24 -9.94
C ASP A 144 21.37 -19.24 -10.89
N GLY A 145 21.73 -18.07 -10.34
CA GLY A 145 22.44 -17.03 -11.07
C GLY A 145 21.57 -16.15 -11.97
N LEU A 146 20.24 -16.30 -11.95
CA LEU A 146 19.35 -15.28 -12.51
C LEU A 146 19.37 -14.05 -11.61
N GLU A 147 19.68 -12.89 -12.18
CA GLU A 147 19.66 -11.59 -11.50
C GLU A 147 18.27 -10.94 -11.62
N ASP A 148 17.93 -10.05 -10.69
CA ASP A 148 16.70 -9.22 -10.68
C ASP A 148 15.35 -9.98 -10.77
N TRP A 149 15.36 -11.28 -10.48
CA TRP A 149 14.16 -12.13 -10.55
C TRP A 149 13.07 -11.73 -9.55
N ASP A 150 13.46 -11.07 -8.47
CA ASP A 150 12.59 -10.59 -7.41
C ASP A 150 12.13 -9.16 -7.61
N TRP A 151 12.61 -8.45 -8.65
CA TRP A 151 12.15 -7.10 -8.94
C TRP A 151 10.86 -7.13 -9.74
N GLY A 152 9.78 -6.65 -9.15
CA GLY A 152 8.51 -6.58 -9.86
C GLY A 152 7.41 -5.90 -9.09
N SER A 153 6.26 -5.80 -9.75
CA SER A 153 5.06 -5.24 -9.15
C SER A 153 3.81 -5.87 -9.72
N ALA A 154 2.91 -6.31 -8.84
CA ALA A 154 1.57 -6.69 -9.23
C ALA A 154 0.67 -5.44 -9.24
N LYS A 155 0.07 -5.15 -10.41
CA LYS A 155 -0.71 -3.91 -10.64
C LYS A 155 -2.21 -4.12 -10.75
N GLY A 156 -2.68 -5.36 -10.90
CA GLY A 156 -4.09 -5.67 -11.09
C GLY A 156 -4.40 -7.11 -10.68
N VAL A 157 -5.59 -7.31 -10.14
CA VAL A 157 -6.11 -8.63 -9.79
C VAL A 157 -7.53 -8.80 -10.33
N PHE A 158 -7.82 -9.99 -10.82
CA PHE A 158 -9.13 -10.38 -11.29
C PHE A 158 -9.47 -11.74 -10.70
N ILE A 159 -10.71 -11.88 -10.23
CA ILE A 159 -11.26 -13.11 -9.70
C ILE A 159 -12.62 -13.29 -10.40
N GLU A 160 -12.89 -14.51 -10.87
CA GLU A 160 -14.11 -14.89 -11.61
C GLU A 160 -15.34 -15.04 -10.70
#